data_AF-A0AAD8JLV0-F1
#
_entry.id   AF-A0AAD8JLV0-F1
#
_cell.length_a   1.000
_cell.length_b   1.000
_cell.length_c   1.000
_cell.angle_alpha   90.00
_cell.angle_beta   90.00
_cell.angle_gamma   90.00
#
_symmetry.space_group_name_H-M   'P 1'
#
loop_
_entity.id
_entity.type
_entity.pdbx_description
1 polymer ?
#
loop_
_entity_poly.entity_id
_entity_poly.type
_entity_poly.pdbx_seq_one_letter_code
_entity_poly.pdbx_strand_id
1 'polypeptide(L)'
;MLNRKNLSSSIWKWVYCKRYVFRSFNKFNVVSSCLFIMLTVIYGCIYLYKAIPPVIIDENTNIGLKDSDGACDLYDGTWVVDENYPLYNASQCPFAESSFNCLANGRRDDRYLKWRWKPNNCDIPRFDVGVVLEKLRGKRVVFVGDSLSRTQWESMICLLMNGVSDKTSVYEMNGNKISKKIRYLGVRFSSYNLTLEFYRSVFLVRIGSVPKHSPKRVRSTIKLDELDIVSSKWIDSDILMFNTGHWWNRAKLFEIGCYFKVNGRLKLGMSTMAAYTTALNTWASWVENMVDTDRTRVFFRTFEGSHWSGQNGHTCNVTQNPLVQSKSEYSEYRSQFSDIIKEVVNNMSPLVLTWSP
;
A
#
# COMPACT_ATOMS: atom_id res chain seq x y z
N MET A 1 -92.49 36.40 31.20
CA MET A 1 -91.39 36.17 32.17
C MET A 1 -90.89 34.74 32.03
N LEU A 2 -89.62 34.52 32.37
CA LEU A 2 -88.85 33.26 32.42
C LEU A 2 -88.22 32.72 31.11
N ASN A 3 -86.97 33.18 30.91
CA ASN A 3 -85.75 32.36 30.86
C ASN A 3 -85.62 31.27 29.79
N ARG A 4 -84.98 31.62 28.66
CA ARG A 4 -84.35 30.67 27.73
C ARG A 4 -82.98 31.09 27.19
N LYS A 5 -82.21 31.90 27.94
CA LYS A 5 -80.88 32.38 27.50
C LYS A 5 -79.69 31.95 28.36
N ASN A 6 -79.88 31.18 29.44
CA ASN A 6 -78.77 30.80 30.32
C ASN A 6 -78.26 29.36 30.22
N LEU A 7 -78.77 28.53 29.29
CA LEU A 7 -78.28 27.15 29.15
C LEU A 7 -77.21 26.95 28.05
N SER A 8 -77.05 27.90 27.12
CA SER A 8 -76.16 27.72 25.96
C SER A 8 -74.71 28.17 26.18
N SER A 9 -74.44 29.13 27.09
CA SER A 9 -73.08 29.68 27.23
C SER A 9 -72.19 28.90 28.20
N SER A 10 -72.79 28.20 29.18
CA SER A 10 -72.03 27.40 30.16
C SER A 10 -71.53 26.08 29.53
N ILE A 11 -72.36 25.41 28.73
CA ILE A 11 -72.02 24.14 28.06
C ILE A 11 -70.89 24.34 27.04
N TRP A 12 -70.91 25.42 26.25
CA TRP A 12 -69.87 25.71 25.27
C TRP A 12 -68.53 26.07 25.91
N LYS A 13 -68.52 26.85 27.01
CA LYS A 13 -67.29 27.13 27.78
C LYS A 13 -66.70 25.86 28.40
N TRP A 14 -67.55 24.96 28.91
CA TRP A 14 -67.11 23.68 29.50
C TRP A 14 -66.50 22.74 28.45
N VAL A 15 -67.12 22.63 27.26
CA VAL A 15 -66.64 21.79 26.15
C VAL A 15 -65.33 22.34 25.56
N TYR A 16 -65.21 23.67 25.38
CA TYR A 16 -63.96 24.28 24.90
C TYR A 16 -62.81 24.13 25.91
N CYS A 17 -63.08 24.31 27.21
CA CYS A 17 -62.08 24.14 28.26
C CYS A 17 -61.59 22.69 28.36
N LYS A 18 -62.51 21.69 28.33
CA LYS A 18 -62.14 20.27 28.27
C LYS A 18 -61.29 19.93 27.04
N ARG A 19 -61.63 20.49 25.86
CA ARG A 19 -60.93 20.20 24.60
C ARG A 19 -59.53 20.83 24.56
N TYR A 20 -59.33 22.01 25.16
CA TYR A 20 -58.01 22.65 25.26
C TYR A 20 -57.09 21.93 26.27
N VAL A 21 -57.64 21.54 27.43
CA VAL A 21 -56.92 20.77 28.45
C VAL A 21 -56.51 19.39 27.91
N PHE A 22 -57.40 18.66 27.22
CA PHE A 22 -57.07 17.37 26.60
C PHE A 22 -55.98 17.49 25.51
N ARG A 23 -56.00 18.56 24.71
CA ARG A 23 -55.00 18.78 23.65
C ARG A 23 -53.62 19.16 24.21
N SER A 24 -53.60 19.91 25.32
CA SER A 24 -52.36 20.24 26.04
C SER A 24 -51.80 19.02 26.78
N PHE A 25 -52.67 18.22 27.41
CA PHE A 25 -52.26 16.97 28.09
C PHE A 25 -51.71 15.95 27.10
N ASN A 26 -52.32 15.77 25.92
CA ASN A 26 -51.79 14.87 24.88
C ASN A 26 -50.44 15.37 24.31
N LYS A 27 -50.24 16.68 24.15
CA LYS A 27 -48.93 17.21 23.73
C LYS A 27 -47.86 16.99 24.80
N PHE A 28 -48.18 17.20 26.07
CA PHE A 28 -47.25 16.95 27.17
C PHE A 28 -46.88 15.47 27.28
N ASN A 29 -47.86 14.57 27.14
CA ASN A 29 -47.60 13.12 27.12
C ASN A 29 -46.77 12.69 25.91
N VAL A 30 -47.00 13.25 24.72
CA VAL A 30 -46.17 12.95 23.54
C VAL A 30 -44.74 13.45 23.71
N VAL A 31 -44.54 14.68 24.22
CA VAL A 31 -43.19 15.22 24.48
C VAL A 31 -42.48 14.41 25.57
N SER A 32 -43.17 14.05 26.66
CA SER A 32 -42.63 13.21 27.72
C SER A 32 -42.26 11.82 27.20
N SER A 33 -43.08 11.21 26.34
CA SER A 33 -42.80 9.92 25.72
C SER A 33 -41.58 10.00 24.79
N CYS A 34 -41.45 11.06 23.98
CA CYS A 34 -40.28 11.24 23.12
C CYS A 34 -39.00 11.45 23.92
N LEU A 35 -39.05 12.20 25.01
CA LEU A 35 -37.90 12.40 25.90
C LEU A 35 -37.48 11.09 26.57
N PHE A 36 -38.44 10.27 27.01
CA PHE A 36 -38.15 8.95 27.56
C PHE A 36 -37.49 8.03 26.52
N ILE A 37 -38.01 7.99 25.29
CA ILE A 37 -37.42 7.19 24.21
C ILE A 37 -35.98 7.65 23.92
N MET A 38 -35.77 8.96 23.80
CA MET A 38 -34.42 9.51 23.59
C MET A 38 -33.45 9.13 24.72
N LEU A 39 -33.89 9.20 25.97
CA LEU A 39 -33.07 8.80 27.12
C LEU A 39 -32.78 7.28 27.11
N THR A 40 -33.75 6.44 26.75
CA THR A 40 -33.53 4.99 26.64
C THR A 40 -32.56 4.63 25.50
N VAL A 41 -32.63 5.33 24.36
CA VAL A 41 -31.69 5.15 23.24
C VAL A 41 -30.30 5.60 23.65
N ILE A 42 -30.15 6.76 24.29
CA ILE A 42 -28.86 7.26 24.79
C ILE A 42 -28.27 6.28 25.81
N TYR A 43 -29.08 5.80 26.75
CA TYR A 43 -28.62 4.83 27.76
C TYR A 43 -28.25 3.49 27.12
N GLY A 44 -29.00 3.04 26.12
CA GLY A 44 -28.67 1.87 25.29
C GLY A 44 -27.36 2.04 24.52
N CYS A 45 -27.12 3.21 23.93
CA CYS A 45 -25.86 3.54 23.26
C CYS A 45 -24.68 3.57 24.23
N ILE A 46 -24.85 4.13 25.44
CA ILE A 46 -23.81 4.13 26.48
C ILE A 46 -23.53 2.71 26.96
N TYR A 47 -24.58 1.89 27.13
CA TYR A 47 -24.42 0.49 27.52
C TYR A 47 -23.72 -0.33 26.44
N LEU A 48 -24.09 -0.15 25.17
CA LEU A 48 -23.40 -0.77 24.03
C LEU A 48 -21.94 -0.30 23.91
N TYR A 49 -21.68 1.00 24.12
CA TYR A 49 -20.34 1.56 24.14
C TYR A 49 -19.48 0.99 25.29
N LYS A 50 -20.08 0.66 26.44
CA LYS A 50 -19.39 -0.02 27.54
C LYS A 50 -19.29 -1.54 27.38
N ALA A 51 -20.24 -2.17 26.68
CA ALA A 51 -20.27 -3.61 26.42
C ALA A 51 -19.33 -4.03 25.28
N ILE A 52 -18.99 -3.10 24.39
CA ILE A 52 -17.85 -3.23 23.49
C ILE A 52 -16.64 -2.77 24.31
N PRO A 53 -15.79 -3.67 24.83
CA PRO A 53 -14.53 -3.21 25.38
C PRO A 53 -13.82 -2.40 24.29
N PRO A 54 -13.22 -1.24 24.58
CA PRO A 54 -12.29 -0.66 23.64
C PRO A 54 -11.30 -1.79 23.32
N VAL A 55 -11.20 -2.14 22.04
CA VAL A 55 -10.03 -2.85 21.56
C VAL A 55 -8.91 -1.85 21.76
N ILE A 56 -8.32 -1.87 22.96
CA ILE A 56 -7.01 -1.32 23.20
C ILE A 56 -6.12 -2.23 22.36
N ILE A 57 -5.93 -1.84 21.10
CA ILE A 57 -4.77 -2.29 20.35
C ILE A 57 -3.63 -1.68 21.13
N ASP A 58 -2.99 -2.49 21.94
CA ASP A 58 -1.71 -2.14 22.51
C ASP A 58 -0.74 -1.95 21.32
N GLU A 59 -0.61 -0.69 20.89
CA GLU A 59 0.33 -0.27 19.86
C GLU A 59 1.79 -0.52 20.28
N ASN A 60 2.02 -1.02 21.49
CA ASN A 60 3.31 -1.53 21.97
C ASN A 60 3.44 -3.06 21.91
N THR A 61 2.76 -3.72 20.97
CA THR A 61 3.32 -4.98 20.47
C THR A 61 4.51 -4.64 19.58
N ASN A 62 5.63 -4.28 20.21
CA ASN A 62 6.95 -4.62 19.69
C ASN A 62 6.82 -6.05 19.18
N ILE A 63 6.82 -6.22 17.86
CA ILE A 63 7.08 -7.53 17.26
C ILE A 63 8.37 -7.96 17.95
N GLY A 64 8.28 -8.96 18.83
CA GLY A 64 9.33 -9.34 19.76
C GLY A 64 10.58 -9.82 19.03
N LEU A 65 11.34 -8.87 18.49
CA LEU A 65 12.76 -8.96 18.32
C LEU A 65 13.27 -8.88 19.76
N LYS A 66 13.53 -10.04 20.36
CA LYS A 66 14.16 -10.11 21.67
C LYS A 66 15.44 -9.29 21.60
N ASP A 67 15.40 -8.14 22.24
CA ASP A 67 16.50 -7.20 22.28
C ASP A 67 17.52 -7.74 23.30
N SER A 68 18.54 -8.43 22.80
CA SER A 68 19.78 -8.60 23.53
C SER A 68 20.73 -7.48 23.09
N ASP A 69 20.60 -6.34 23.76
CA ASP A 69 21.61 -5.28 23.86
C ASP A 69 22.11 -4.64 22.53
N GLY A 70 21.29 -4.63 21.46
CA GLY A 70 21.67 -4.00 20.19
C GLY A 70 20.51 -3.93 19.19
N ALA A 71 20.32 -2.75 18.58
CA ALA A 71 19.32 -2.53 17.53
C ALA A 71 19.41 -3.61 16.43
N CYS A 72 18.32 -4.35 16.24
CA CYS A 72 18.20 -5.38 15.20
C CYS A 72 18.12 -4.72 13.81
N ASP A 73 19.23 -4.75 13.07
CA ASP A 73 19.22 -4.42 11.65
C ASP A 73 18.71 -5.62 10.84
N LEU A 74 17.47 -5.52 10.33
CA LEU A 74 16.84 -6.55 9.51
C LEU A 74 17.55 -6.75 8.16
N TYR A 75 18.43 -5.84 7.75
CA TYR A 75 19.13 -5.86 6.46
C TYR A 75 20.57 -6.34 6.55
N ASP A 76 21.10 -6.55 7.76
CA ASP A 76 22.40 -7.16 7.98
C ASP A 76 22.24 -8.61 8.45
N GLY A 77 22.61 -9.54 7.59
CA GLY A 77 22.29 -10.95 7.78
C GLY A 77 22.88 -11.84 6.72
N THR A 78 22.43 -13.09 6.72
CA THR A 78 22.87 -14.10 5.77
C THR A 78 21.70 -14.94 5.29
N TRP A 79 21.82 -15.48 4.07
CA TRP A 79 20.90 -16.48 3.56
C TRP A 79 21.20 -17.83 4.24
N VAL A 80 20.17 -18.47 4.77
CA VAL A 80 20.24 -19.81 5.38
C VAL A 80 19.21 -20.74 4.73
N VAL A 81 19.49 -22.04 4.71
CA VAL A 81 18.55 -23.04 4.21
C VAL A 81 17.49 -23.34 5.27
N ASP A 82 16.22 -23.32 4.86
CA ASP A 82 15.06 -23.71 5.68
C ASP A 82 14.19 -24.70 4.88
N GLU A 83 14.09 -25.93 5.37
CA GLU A 83 13.34 -26.98 4.69
C GLU A 83 11.83 -26.72 4.63
N ASN A 84 11.31 -25.82 5.49
CA ASN A 84 9.91 -25.42 5.50
C ASN A 84 9.54 -24.45 4.37
N TYR A 85 10.53 -23.92 3.64
CA TYR A 85 10.30 -23.10 2.45
C TYR A 85 10.05 -23.97 1.21
N PRO A 86 9.45 -23.43 0.12
CA PRO A 86 8.89 -22.09 0.01
C PRO A 86 7.58 -21.95 0.79
N LEU A 87 7.23 -20.71 1.16
CA LEU A 87 5.99 -20.39 1.87
C LEU A 87 4.73 -20.58 1.00
N TYR A 88 4.89 -20.70 -0.31
CA TYR A 88 3.81 -21.02 -1.25
C TYR A 88 4.33 -21.71 -2.50
N ASN A 89 3.44 -22.45 -3.17
CA ASN A 89 3.71 -23.04 -4.47
C ASN A 89 3.25 -22.08 -5.58
N ALA A 90 4.20 -21.47 -6.29
CA ALA A 90 3.90 -20.52 -7.37
C ALA A 90 3.04 -21.14 -8.49
N SER A 91 3.18 -22.44 -8.76
CA SER A 91 2.37 -23.14 -9.77
C SER A 91 0.89 -23.27 -9.42
N GLN A 92 0.54 -23.09 -8.15
CA GLN A 92 -0.84 -23.18 -7.68
C GLN A 92 -1.49 -21.79 -7.54
N CYS A 93 -0.74 -20.71 -7.75
CA CYS A 93 -1.24 -19.35 -7.61
C CYS A 93 -1.70 -18.77 -8.96
N PRO A 94 -3.00 -18.49 -9.15
CA PRO A 94 -3.51 -17.98 -10.43
C PRO A 94 -3.10 -16.53 -10.75
N PHE A 95 -2.59 -15.79 -9.77
CA PHE A 95 -2.14 -14.41 -9.93
C PHE A 95 -0.64 -14.28 -10.26
N ALA A 96 0.13 -15.35 -10.08
CA ALA A 96 1.54 -15.36 -10.47
C ALA A 96 1.66 -15.35 -11.99
N GLU A 97 2.37 -14.38 -12.57
CA GLU A 97 2.62 -14.37 -14.01
C GLU A 97 3.38 -15.65 -14.40
N SER A 98 2.95 -16.30 -15.49
CA SER A 98 3.56 -17.56 -15.95
C SER A 98 5.06 -17.45 -16.19
N SER A 99 5.55 -16.27 -16.60
CA SER A 99 6.99 -16.00 -16.79
C SER A 99 7.81 -16.12 -15.49
N PHE A 100 7.19 -16.02 -14.31
CA PHE A 100 7.85 -16.15 -13.01
C PHE A 100 7.75 -17.57 -12.42
N ASN A 101 7.03 -18.48 -13.07
CA ASN A 101 6.98 -19.88 -12.65
C ASN A 101 8.17 -20.67 -13.22
N CYS A 102 9.34 -20.49 -12.62
CA CYS A 102 10.59 -21.07 -13.13
C CYS A 102 10.56 -22.60 -13.26
N LEU A 103 9.94 -23.32 -12.32
CA LEU A 103 9.84 -24.79 -12.39
C LEU A 103 8.97 -25.23 -13.57
N ALA A 104 7.78 -24.62 -13.75
CA ALA A 104 6.94 -24.90 -14.90
C ALA A 104 7.59 -24.49 -16.23
N ASN A 105 8.50 -23.50 -16.20
CA ASN A 105 9.26 -23.04 -17.36
C ASN A 105 10.57 -23.83 -17.59
N GLY A 106 10.78 -24.96 -16.90
CA GLY A 106 11.86 -25.91 -17.21
C GLY A 106 13.11 -25.81 -16.34
N ARG A 107 13.14 -24.95 -15.31
CA ARG A 107 14.19 -25.02 -14.28
C ARG A 107 14.08 -26.34 -13.52
N ARG A 108 15.19 -27.07 -13.42
CA ARG A 108 15.22 -28.45 -12.87
C ARG A 108 15.54 -28.51 -11.38
N ASP A 109 16.25 -27.51 -10.85
CA ASP A 109 16.59 -27.40 -9.44
C ASP A 109 15.56 -26.55 -8.69
N ASP A 110 15.23 -26.94 -7.46
CA ASP A 110 14.27 -26.26 -6.58
C ASP A 110 14.92 -25.69 -5.30
N ARG A 111 16.21 -25.97 -5.05
CA ARG A 111 16.95 -25.52 -3.86
C ARG A 111 16.94 -24.01 -3.68
N TYR A 112 16.85 -23.22 -4.76
CA TYR A 112 16.73 -21.76 -4.67
C TYR A 112 15.47 -21.32 -3.91
N LEU A 113 14.43 -22.16 -3.85
CA LEU A 113 13.20 -21.89 -3.10
C LEU A 113 13.35 -22.14 -1.60
N LYS A 114 14.43 -22.80 -1.15
CA LYS A 114 14.67 -23.20 0.25
C LYS A 114 15.44 -22.18 1.06
N TRP A 115 15.78 -21.03 0.47
CA TRP A 115 16.56 -20.00 1.15
C TRP A 115 15.66 -19.02 1.91
N ARG A 116 16.06 -18.74 3.15
CA ARG A 116 15.46 -17.74 4.03
C ARG A 116 16.52 -16.75 4.49
N TRP A 117 16.18 -15.47 4.51
CA TRP A 117 17.02 -14.44 5.09
C TRP A 117 17.00 -14.51 6.62
N LYS A 118 18.17 -14.50 7.26
CA LYS A 118 18.35 -14.48 8.71
C LYS A 118 19.23 -13.29 9.10
N PRO A 119 18.69 -12.26 9.78
CA PRO A 119 19.49 -11.20 10.36
C PRO A 119 20.51 -11.73 11.36
N ASN A 120 21.65 -11.04 11.51
CA ASN A 120 22.75 -11.51 12.35
C ASN A 120 22.40 -11.46 13.85
N ASN A 121 21.69 -10.41 14.28
CA ASN A 121 21.50 -10.09 15.70
C ASN A 121 20.07 -10.35 16.20
N CYS A 122 19.20 -10.95 15.38
CA CYS A 122 17.80 -11.15 15.71
C CYS A 122 17.12 -12.18 14.80
N ASP A 123 16.01 -12.75 15.28
CA ASP A 123 15.19 -13.68 14.51
C ASP A 123 13.93 -12.98 13.97
N ILE A 124 13.72 -13.08 12.66
CA ILE A 124 12.45 -12.70 12.03
C ILE A 124 11.39 -13.74 12.40
N PRO A 125 10.25 -13.35 13.00
CA PRO A 125 9.17 -14.28 13.28
C PRO A 125 8.73 -15.04 12.02
N ARG A 126 8.37 -16.32 12.18
CA ARG A 126 7.86 -17.10 11.05
C ARG A 126 6.59 -16.47 10.50
N PHE A 127 6.45 -16.51 9.18
CA PHE A 127 5.27 -16.00 8.50
C PHE A 127 4.05 -16.84 8.86
N ASP A 128 3.15 -16.28 9.65
CA ASP A 128 1.83 -16.84 9.91
C ASP A 128 0.81 -16.09 9.06
N VAL A 129 0.28 -16.79 8.05
CA VAL A 129 -0.63 -16.21 7.07
C VAL A 129 -1.95 -15.75 7.71
N GLY A 130 -2.44 -16.44 8.74
CA GLY A 130 -3.68 -16.09 9.44
C GLY A 130 -3.51 -14.80 10.22
N VAL A 131 -2.40 -14.69 10.98
CA VAL A 131 -2.07 -13.47 11.73
C VAL A 131 -1.90 -12.27 10.78
N VAL A 132 -1.21 -12.45 9.65
CA VAL A 132 -1.01 -11.35 8.68
C VAL A 132 -2.33 -10.94 8.02
N LEU A 133 -3.17 -11.90 7.64
CA LEU A 133 -4.49 -11.62 7.07
C LEU A 133 -5.38 -10.84 8.05
N GLU A 134 -5.37 -11.20 9.35
CA GLU A 134 -6.10 -10.46 10.38
C GLU A 134 -5.53 -9.06 10.61
N LYS A 135 -4.20 -8.89 10.64
CA LYS A 135 -3.56 -7.57 10.73
C LYS A 135 -3.90 -6.67 9.54
N LEU A 136 -4.10 -7.26 8.37
CA LEU A 136 -4.48 -6.56 7.14
C LEU A 136 -5.99 -6.48 6.92
N ARG A 137 -6.81 -7.00 7.84
CA ARG A 137 -8.27 -6.99 7.70
C ARG A 137 -8.78 -5.55 7.59
N GLY A 138 -9.62 -5.31 6.59
CA GLY A 138 -10.18 -3.99 6.32
C GLY A 138 -9.19 -2.97 5.76
N LYS A 139 -7.94 -3.37 5.46
CA LYS A 139 -6.91 -2.46 4.95
C LYS A 139 -6.81 -2.47 3.44
N ARG A 140 -6.30 -1.37 2.91
CA ARG A 140 -5.88 -1.18 1.53
C ARG A 140 -4.36 -1.06 1.44
N VAL A 141 -3.73 -2.01 0.78
CA VAL A 141 -2.28 -2.05 0.56
C VAL A 141 -2.00 -1.79 -0.92
N VAL A 142 -1.16 -0.80 -1.20
CA VAL A 142 -0.90 -0.36 -2.56
C VAL A 142 0.59 -0.37 -2.89
N PHE A 143 0.93 -1.12 -3.93
CA PHE A 143 2.24 -1.17 -4.54
C PHE A 143 2.31 -0.19 -5.70
N VAL A 144 3.28 0.72 -5.69
CA VAL A 144 3.45 1.74 -6.73
C VAL A 144 4.87 1.65 -7.27
N GLY A 145 5.01 1.47 -8.59
CA GLY A 145 6.35 1.44 -9.17
C GLY A 145 6.46 0.76 -10.51
N ASP A 146 7.63 0.17 -10.75
CA ASP A 146 7.92 -0.57 -11.97
C ASP A 146 7.52 -2.05 -11.88
N SER A 147 8.07 -2.91 -12.75
CA SER A 147 7.75 -4.34 -12.75
C SER A 147 8.14 -5.05 -11.46
N LEU A 148 9.08 -4.52 -10.69
CA LEU A 148 9.56 -5.09 -9.44
C LEU A 148 8.52 -4.91 -8.32
N SER A 149 7.79 -3.79 -8.29
CA SER A 149 6.62 -3.64 -7.41
C SER A 149 5.52 -4.62 -7.77
N ARG A 150 5.31 -4.88 -9.07
CA ARG A 150 4.32 -5.86 -9.53
C ARG A 150 4.66 -7.27 -9.07
N THR A 151 5.92 -7.69 -9.17
CA THR A 151 6.33 -9.03 -8.70
C THR A 151 6.14 -9.19 -7.19
N GLN A 152 6.42 -8.14 -6.42
CA GLN A 152 6.18 -8.15 -4.96
C GLN A 152 4.69 -8.21 -4.63
N TRP A 153 3.85 -7.48 -5.35
CA TRP A 153 2.39 -7.55 -5.25
C TRP A 153 1.85 -8.96 -5.58
N GLU A 154 2.31 -9.58 -6.68
CA GLU A 154 1.93 -10.96 -7.05
C GLU A 154 2.36 -11.96 -5.96
N SER A 155 3.60 -11.84 -5.46
CA SER A 155 4.10 -12.68 -4.36
C SER A 155 3.26 -12.54 -3.08
N MET A 156 2.92 -11.32 -2.69
CA MET A 156 2.09 -11.07 -1.50
C MET A 156 0.69 -11.67 -1.64
N ILE A 157 0.08 -11.58 -2.83
CA ILE A 157 -1.21 -12.26 -3.10
C ILE A 157 -1.05 -13.76 -2.90
N CYS A 158 -0.05 -14.40 -3.51
CA CYS A 158 0.14 -15.84 -3.43
C CYS A 158 0.45 -16.33 -2.01
N LEU A 159 1.25 -15.57 -1.24
CA LEU A 159 1.51 -15.83 0.17
C LEU A 159 0.23 -15.83 1.00
N LEU A 160 -0.59 -14.78 0.84
CA LEU A 160 -1.82 -14.62 1.61
C LEU A 160 -2.91 -15.61 1.19
N MET A 161 -2.99 -15.92 -0.11
CA MET A 161 -3.94 -16.89 -0.63
C MET A 161 -3.82 -18.24 0.06
N ASN A 162 -2.63 -18.68 0.49
CA ASN A 162 -2.46 -19.96 1.19
C ASN A 162 -3.29 -20.05 2.48
N GLY A 163 -3.51 -18.94 3.18
CA GLY A 163 -4.31 -18.87 4.41
C GLY A 163 -5.82 -18.74 4.19
N VAL A 164 -6.27 -18.64 2.94
CA VAL A 164 -7.70 -18.48 2.62
C VAL A 164 -8.33 -19.84 2.32
N SER A 165 -9.37 -20.22 3.06
CA SER A 165 -10.09 -21.50 2.84
C SER A 165 -10.86 -21.49 1.53
N ASP A 166 -11.71 -20.47 1.31
CA ASP A 166 -12.45 -20.28 0.07
C ASP A 166 -11.64 -19.45 -0.92
N LYS A 167 -10.96 -20.11 -1.87
CA LYS A 167 -10.15 -19.41 -2.88
C LYS A 167 -10.99 -18.54 -3.82
N THR A 168 -12.30 -18.79 -3.95
CA THR A 168 -13.19 -17.96 -4.78
C THR A 168 -13.42 -16.58 -4.19
N SER A 169 -13.20 -16.42 -2.88
CA SER A 169 -13.22 -15.12 -2.19
C SER A 169 -12.05 -14.20 -2.56
N VAL A 170 -11.09 -14.67 -3.35
CA VAL A 170 -9.94 -13.90 -3.86
C VAL A 170 -10.05 -13.71 -5.36
N TYR A 171 -10.24 -12.47 -5.81
CA TYR A 171 -10.50 -12.17 -7.23
C TYR A 171 -9.95 -10.79 -7.66
N GLU A 172 -9.69 -10.62 -8.95
CA GLU A 172 -9.34 -9.31 -9.52
C GLU A 172 -10.61 -8.45 -9.64
N MET A 173 -10.56 -7.23 -9.11
CA MET A 173 -11.72 -6.37 -8.86
C MET A 173 -12.44 -5.89 -10.13
N ASN A 174 -11.73 -5.82 -11.25
CA ASN A 174 -12.22 -5.26 -12.52
C ASN A 174 -12.40 -6.33 -13.61
N GLY A 175 -12.15 -7.61 -13.32
CA GLY A 175 -12.08 -8.67 -14.32
C GLY A 175 -11.01 -8.45 -15.38
N ASN A 176 -9.98 -7.65 -15.09
CA ASN A 176 -8.94 -7.31 -16.04
C ASN A 176 -8.07 -8.53 -16.37
N LYS A 177 -7.75 -8.71 -17.66
CA LYS A 177 -6.66 -9.61 -18.04
C LYS A 177 -5.33 -8.99 -17.62
N ILE A 178 -4.61 -9.69 -16.74
CA ILE A 178 -3.29 -9.30 -16.27
C ILE A 178 -2.34 -9.17 -17.47
N SER A 179 -1.78 -7.98 -17.68
CA SER A 179 -0.83 -7.72 -18.78
C SER A 179 0.31 -6.81 -18.36
N LYS A 180 1.47 -6.94 -19.01
CA LYS A 180 2.70 -6.20 -18.65
C LYS A 180 2.58 -4.68 -18.70
N LYS A 181 1.63 -4.16 -19.48
CA LYS A 181 1.42 -2.71 -19.69
C LYS A 181 0.25 -2.15 -18.91
N ILE A 182 -0.49 -2.98 -18.18
CA ILE A 182 -1.65 -2.52 -17.44
C ILE A 182 -1.24 -1.48 -16.39
N ARG A 183 -2.05 -0.45 -16.25
CA ARG A 183 -1.75 0.69 -15.37
C ARG A 183 -2.15 0.43 -13.91
N TYR A 184 -3.21 -0.36 -13.72
CA TYR A 184 -3.79 -0.68 -12.42
C TYR A 184 -4.22 -2.15 -12.40
N LEU A 185 -3.92 -2.84 -11.31
CA LEU A 185 -4.48 -4.15 -10.95
C LEU A 185 -4.92 -4.10 -9.50
N GLY A 186 -6.11 -4.62 -9.20
CA GLY A 186 -6.59 -4.71 -7.82
C GLY A 186 -7.09 -6.10 -7.52
N VAL A 187 -6.58 -6.75 -6.49
CA VAL A 187 -7.06 -8.05 -6.01
C VAL A 187 -7.72 -7.88 -4.65
N ARG A 188 -8.92 -8.43 -4.53
CA ARG A 188 -9.76 -8.37 -3.35
C ARG A 188 -9.72 -9.69 -2.62
N PHE A 189 -9.43 -9.66 -1.32
CA PHE A 189 -9.63 -10.76 -0.39
C PHE A 189 -10.92 -10.49 0.37
N SER A 190 -12.06 -10.88 -0.21
CA SER A 190 -13.39 -10.46 0.27
C SER A 190 -13.68 -10.90 1.71
N SER A 191 -13.28 -12.13 2.09
CA SER A 191 -13.40 -12.67 3.46
C SER A 191 -12.66 -11.84 4.53
N TYR A 192 -11.67 -11.04 4.13
CA TYR A 192 -10.86 -10.20 5.01
C TYR A 192 -11.11 -8.71 4.83
N ASN A 193 -12.02 -8.32 3.93
CA ASN A 193 -12.17 -6.92 3.53
C ASN A 193 -10.82 -6.25 3.18
N LEU A 194 -9.87 -7.01 2.62
CA LEU A 194 -8.52 -6.53 2.26
C LEU A 194 -8.43 -6.29 0.74
N THR A 195 -7.81 -5.18 0.32
CA THR A 195 -7.41 -4.95 -1.07
C THR A 195 -5.90 -4.87 -1.21
N LEU A 196 -5.36 -5.59 -2.20
CA LEU A 196 -3.98 -5.49 -2.64
C LEU A 196 -3.97 -4.92 -4.06
N GLU A 197 -3.37 -3.75 -4.24
CA GLU A 197 -3.41 -3.03 -5.50
C GLU A 197 -1.99 -2.77 -6.02
N PHE A 198 -1.86 -2.74 -7.34
CA PHE A 198 -0.64 -2.35 -8.03
C PHE A 198 -0.95 -1.20 -9.00
N TYR A 199 -0.22 -0.10 -8.84
CA TYR A 199 -0.17 0.99 -9.81
C TYR A 199 1.19 1.03 -10.49
N ARG A 200 1.17 0.88 -11.80
CA ARG A 200 2.37 1.00 -12.62
C ARG A 200 2.77 2.46 -12.70
N SER A 201 3.75 2.92 -11.95
CA SER A 201 4.37 4.25 -12.09
C SER A 201 5.89 4.11 -12.13
N VAL A 202 6.42 3.75 -13.29
CA VAL A 202 7.81 3.28 -13.43
C VAL A 202 8.87 4.31 -13.01
N PHE A 203 8.54 5.61 -13.09
CA PHE A 203 9.42 6.71 -12.70
C PHE A 203 8.91 7.45 -11.45
N LEU A 204 7.75 7.07 -10.88
CA LEU A 204 6.98 7.78 -9.85
C LEU A 204 6.48 9.19 -10.23
N VAL A 205 7.19 9.86 -11.14
CA VAL A 205 6.87 11.19 -11.66
C VAL A 205 6.21 11.12 -13.04
N ARG A 206 5.65 12.25 -13.46
CA ARG A 206 4.79 12.33 -14.64
C ARG A 206 5.58 12.22 -15.95
N ILE A 207 5.10 11.35 -16.84
CA ILE A 207 5.50 11.38 -18.25
C ILE A 207 4.70 12.48 -18.96
N GLY A 208 5.39 13.38 -19.64
CA GLY A 208 4.83 14.55 -20.30
C GLY A 208 5.16 14.65 -21.79
N SER A 209 4.38 15.46 -22.47
CA SER A 209 4.59 15.81 -23.88
C SER A 209 5.89 16.59 -24.10
N VAL A 210 6.37 16.50 -25.34
CA VAL A 210 7.57 17.17 -25.83
C VAL A 210 7.33 18.70 -25.91
N PRO A 211 8.20 19.54 -25.33
CA PRO A 211 8.10 21.00 -25.47
C PRO A 211 8.18 21.47 -26.93
N LYS A 212 7.51 22.59 -27.25
CA LYS A 212 7.63 23.25 -28.56
C LYS A 212 9.09 23.58 -28.85
N HIS A 213 9.54 23.40 -30.09
CA HIS A 213 10.93 23.60 -30.55
C HIS A 213 11.98 22.65 -29.94
N SER A 214 11.56 21.49 -29.40
CA SER A 214 12.53 20.46 -28.98
C SER A 214 13.25 19.83 -30.18
N PRO A 215 14.50 19.35 -30.02
CA PRO A 215 15.19 18.61 -31.07
C PRO A 215 14.40 17.37 -31.52
N LYS A 216 14.47 17.01 -32.81
CA LYS A 216 13.74 15.87 -33.40
C LYS A 216 13.96 14.53 -32.69
N ARG A 217 15.11 14.36 -32.02
CA ARG A 217 15.44 13.15 -31.23
C ARG A 217 14.59 12.98 -29.95
N VAL A 218 13.92 14.05 -29.49
CA VAL A 218 13.11 14.03 -28.27
C VAL A 218 11.69 13.58 -28.62
N ARG A 219 11.33 12.39 -28.17
CA ARG A 219 10.02 11.75 -28.40
C ARG A 219 9.08 11.85 -27.21
N SER A 220 9.63 11.96 -26.00
CA SER A 220 8.85 12.13 -24.77
C SER A 220 9.68 12.84 -23.69
N THR A 221 9.02 13.30 -22.63
CA THR A 221 9.71 13.86 -21.46
C THR A 221 9.25 13.23 -20.16
N ILE A 222 10.15 13.13 -19.18
CA ILE A 222 9.82 12.88 -17.79
C ILE A 222 9.88 14.22 -17.06
N LYS A 223 8.76 14.63 -16.45
CA LYS A 223 8.68 15.84 -15.64
C LYS A 223 9.12 15.50 -14.23
N LEU A 224 10.35 15.84 -13.86
CA LEU A 224 10.93 15.39 -12.60
C LEU A 224 10.35 16.10 -11.38
N ASP A 225 9.70 17.25 -11.59
CA ASP A 225 9.10 18.16 -10.62
C ASP A 225 7.57 18.00 -10.48
N GLU A 226 6.97 17.01 -11.15
CA GLU A 226 5.54 16.70 -11.04
C GLU A 226 5.36 15.21 -10.74
N LEU A 227 4.77 14.86 -9.58
CA LEU A 227 4.42 13.48 -9.31
C LEU A 227 3.42 12.95 -10.33
N ASP A 228 3.37 11.63 -10.51
CA ASP A 228 2.39 10.98 -11.37
C ASP A 228 0.96 11.45 -11.07
N ILE A 229 0.19 11.76 -12.11
CA ILE A 229 -1.17 12.31 -12.00
C ILE A 229 -2.14 11.36 -11.29
N VAL A 230 -1.86 10.06 -11.34
CA VAL A 230 -2.64 9.03 -10.66
C VAL A 230 -2.31 8.92 -9.17
N SER A 231 -1.41 9.74 -8.63
CA SER A 231 -1.09 9.78 -7.20
C SER A 231 -2.30 9.99 -6.28
N SER A 232 -3.25 10.79 -6.73
CA SER A 232 -4.55 10.97 -6.06
C SER A 232 -5.35 9.67 -5.87
N LYS A 233 -5.03 8.60 -6.60
CA LYS A 233 -5.71 7.30 -6.48
C LYS A 233 -5.18 6.43 -5.36
N TRP A 234 -3.95 6.64 -4.89
CA TRP A 234 -3.33 5.80 -3.84
C TRP A 234 -2.96 6.58 -2.58
N ILE A 235 -3.23 7.88 -2.54
CA ILE A 235 -2.90 8.77 -1.42
C ILE A 235 -3.54 8.36 -0.09
N ASP A 236 -4.71 7.73 -0.13
CA ASP A 236 -5.56 7.38 1.02
C ASP A 236 -5.49 5.88 1.39
N SER A 237 -4.42 5.20 0.99
CA SER A 237 -4.17 3.80 1.31
C SER A 237 -3.67 3.64 2.74
N ASP A 238 -3.89 2.49 3.38
CA ASP A 238 -3.37 2.28 4.74
C ASP A 238 -1.88 1.89 4.71
N ILE A 239 -1.43 1.26 3.62
CA ILE A 239 -0.02 0.92 3.39
C ILE A 239 0.35 1.27 1.94
N LEU A 240 1.43 2.04 1.78
CA LEU A 240 2.02 2.39 0.49
C LEU A 240 3.41 1.77 0.35
N MET A 241 3.65 1.03 -0.74
CA MET A 241 4.94 0.39 -1.04
C MET A 241 5.46 0.89 -2.38
N PHE A 242 6.46 1.78 -2.35
CA PHE A 242 7.05 2.39 -3.54
C PHE A 242 8.30 1.66 -4.02
N ASN A 243 8.54 1.69 -5.33
CA ASN A 243 9.83 1.35 -5.94
C ASN A 243 10.01 2.10 -7.26
N THR A 244 11.24 2.47 -7.59
CA THR A 244 11.62 2.84 -8.95
C THR A 244 13.12 2.65 -9.15
N GLY A 245 13.53 2.16 -10.32
CA GLY A 245 14.95 2.03 -10.63
C GLY A 245 15.21 1.45 -12.01
N HIS A 246 14.52 0.37 -12.37
CA HIS A 246 14.89 -0.44 -13.54
C HIS A 246 14.66 0.26 -14.88
N TRP A 247 13.87 1.33 -14.89
CA TRP A 247 13.63 2.17 -16.06
C TRP A 247 14.63 3.33 -16.19
N TRP A 248 15.46 3.58 -15.18
CA TRP A 248 16.45 4.66 -15.17
C TRP A 248 17.77 4.21 -15.81
N ASN A 249 17.71 3.77 -17.06
CA ASN A 249 18.90 3.41 -17.83
C ASN A 249 18.84 4.00 -19.24
N ARG A 250 20.00 4.05 -19.91
CA ARG A 250 20.17 4.68 -21.23
C ARG A 250 19.20 4.13 -22.28
N ALA A 251 19.00 2.82 -22.31
CA ALA A 251 18.12 2.16 -23.27
C ALA A 251 16.64 2.53 -23.06
N LYS A 252 16.20 2.61 -21.80
CA LYS A 252 14.82 2.98 -21.43
C LYS A 252 14.56 4.48 -21.39
N LEU A 253 15.60 5.30 -21.48
CA LEU A 253 15.52 6.75 -21.50
C LEU A 253 15.91 7.29 -22.87
N PHE A 254 17.20 7.46 -23.11
CA PHE A 254 17.71 8.27 -24.22
C PHE A 254 17.61 7.59 -25.58
N GLU A 255 17.79 6.27 -25.66
CA GLU A 255 17.72 5.54 -26.94
C GLU A 255 16.30 5.52 -27.52
N ILE A 256 15.28 5.58 -26.67
CA ILE A 256 13.89 5.76 -27.09
C ILE A 256 13.48 7.23 -27.22
N GLY A 257 14.41 8.16 -27.05
CA GLY A 257 14.16 9.60 -27.15
C GLY A 257 13.42 10.22 -25.96
N CYS A 258 13.49 9.60 -24.77
CA CYS A 258 12.90 10.12 -23.55
C CYS A 258 13.93 10.97 -22.79
N TYR A 259 13.59 12.23 -22.49
CA TYR A 259 14.48 13.18 -21.83
C TYR A 259 13.82 13.84 -20.62
N PHE A 260 14.60 14.55 -19.81
CA PHE A 260 14.10 15.16 -18.59
C PHE A 260 13.57 16.57 -18.81
N LYS A 261 12.56 16.94 -18.03
CA LYS A 261 11.99 18.28 -17.96
C LYS A 261 11.85 18.69 -16.50
N VAL A 262 12.23 19.93 -16.21
CA VAL A 262 12.10 20.55 -14.88
C VAL A 262 11.68 22.01 -15.09
N ASN A 263 10.68 22.48 -14.34
CA ASN A 263 10.11 23.82 -14.44
C ASN A 263 9.72 24.17 -15.89
N GLY A 264 9.11 23.20 -16.59
CA GLY A 264 8.69 23.34 -17.98
C GLY A 264 9.83 23.36 -19.02
N ARG A 265 11.11 23.31 -18.62
CA ARG A 265 12.27 23.39 -19.51
C ARG A 265 12.93 22.04 -19.73
N LEU A 266 13.25 21.73 -21.00
CA LEU A 266 13.97 20.52 -21.39
C LEU A 266 15.41 20.54 -20.87
N LYS A 267 15.89 19.41 -20.34
CA LYS A 267 17.23 19.25 -19.75
C LYS A 267 18.04 18.19 -20.51
N LEU A 268 18.58 18.56 -21.67
CA LEU A 268 19.25 17.62 -22.60
C LEU A 268 20.56 17.02 -22.07
N GLY A 269 21.24 17.68 -21.13
CA GLY A 269 22.53 17.25 -20.56
C GLY A 269 22.47 16.81 -19.11
N MET A 270 21.28 16.67 -18.54
CA MET A 270 21.12 16.21 -17.15
C MET A 270 21.42 14.70 -17.07
N SER A 271 22.27 14.31 -16.13
CA SER A 271 22.62 12.91 -15.91
C SER A 271 21.43 12.12 -15.35
N THR A 272 21.42 10.81 -15.57
CA THR A 272 20.39 9.93 -15.02
C THR A 272 20.33 9.98 -13.51
N MET A 273 21.49 10.03 -12.83
CA MET A 273 21.54 10.13 -11.36
C MET A 273 20.94 11.44 -10.85
N ALA A 274 21.32 12.58 -11.43
CA ALA A 274 20.74 13.87 -11.04
C ALA A 274 19.23 13.93 -11.28
N ALA A 275 18.76 13.33 -12.38
CA ALA A 275 17.34 13.23 -12.67
C ALA A 275 16.61 12.32 -11.67
N TYR A 276 17.21 11.19 -11.32
CA TYR A 276 16.69 10.25 -10.32
C TYR A 276 16.56 10.91 -8.94
N THR A 277 17.61 11.57 -8.46
CA THR A 277 17.59 12.34 -7.21
C THR A 277 16.48 13.41 -7.23
N THR A 278 16.33 14.14 -8.34
CA THR A 278 15.27 15.15 -8.47
C THR A 278 13.87 14.53 -8.38
N ALA A 279 13.65 13.41 -9.06
CA ALA A 279 12.36 12.72 -9.03
C ALA A 279 12.03 12.14 -7.64
N LEU A 280 13.04 11.59 -6.94
CA LEU A 280 12.84 11.11 -5.57
C LEU A 280 12.58 12.24 -4.58
N ASN A 281 13.25 13.40 -4.72
CA ASN A 281 12.93 14.57 -3.89
C ASN A 281 11.49 15.07 -4.13
N THR A 282 11.00 15.01 -5.38
CA THR A 282 9.59 15.31 -5.69
C THR A 282 8.64 14.30 -5.05
N TRP A 283 8.98 13.01 -5.06
CA TRP A 283 8.20 11.98 -4.37
C TRP A 283 8.21 12.18 -2.85
N ALA A 284 9.38 12.44 -2.27
CA ALA A 284 9.54 12.68 -0.84
C ALA A 284 8.70 13.87 -0.37
N SER A 285 8.83 15.00 -1.06
CA SER A 285 8.02 16.19 -0.79
C SER A 285 6.52 15.91 -0.92
N TRP A 286 6.08 15.10 -1.90
CA TRP A 286 4.67 14.71 -1.99
C TRP A 286 4.24 13.86 -0.79
N VAL A 287 5.05 12.91 -0.32
CA VAL A 287 4.72 12.10 0.87
C VAL A 287 4.55 13.01 2.09
N GLU A 288 5.51 13.90 2.35
CA GLU A 288 5.51 14.78 3.52
C GLU A 288 4.32 15.76 3.53
N ASN A 289 3.91 16.25 2.36
CA ASN A 289 2.90 17.31 2.27
C ASN A 289 1.48 16.79 2.01
N MET A 290 1.33 15.59 1.45
CA MET A 290 0.05 15.10 0.95
C MET A 290 -0.43 13.83 1.63
N VAL A 291 0.46 12.99 2.17
CA VAL A 291 0.08 11.73 2.81
C VAL A 291 -0.17 11.95 4.30
N ASP A 292 -1.35 11.58 4.77
CA ASP A 292 -1.63 11.46 6.20
C ASP A 292 -0.91 10.23 6.75
N THR A 293 0.21 10.45 7.42
CA THR A 293 1.09 9.40 7.95
C THR A 293 0.77 8.95 9.37
N ASP A 294 -0.19 9.61 10.02
CA ASP A 294 -0.81 9.08 11.24
C ASP A 294 -1.66 7.86 10.87
N ARG A 295 -2.28 7.88 9.69
CA ARG A 295 -3.04 6.76 9.14
C ARG A 295 -2.22 5.82 8.26
N THR A 296 -1.35 6.37 7.40
CA THR A 296 -0.71 5.63 6.30
C THR A 296 0.72 5.25 6.64
N ARG A 297 1.05 3.97 6.51
CA ARG A 297 2.45 3.50 6.58
C ARG A 297 3.08 3.50 5.19
N VAL A 298 4.22 4.17 5.05
CA VAL A 298 4.93 4.31 3.76
C VAL A 298 6.23 3.53 3.79
N PHE A 299 6.46 2.75 2.74
CA PHE A 299 7.65 1.95 2.51
C PHE A 299 8.26 2.31 1.16
N PHE A 300 9.58 2.27 1.08
CA PHE A 300 10.31 2.37 -0.18
C PHE A 300 11.27 1.20 -0.34
N ARG A 301 11.02 0.36 -1.35
CA ARG A 301 11.92 -0.74 -1.70
C ARG A 301 13.15 -0.20 -2.43
N THR A 302 14.34 -0.57 -1.96
CA THR A 302 15.62 -0.18 -2.57
C THR A 302 15.80 -0.81 -3.96
N PHE A 303 16.91 -0.49 -4.62
CA PHE A 303 17.20 -0.98 -5.96
C PHE A 303 17.58 -2.48 -5.95
N GLU A 304 16.87 -3.30 -6.73
CA GLU A 304 17.21 -4.71 -6.94
C GLU A 304 18.46 -4.83 -7.84
N GLY A 305 19.43 -5.64 -7.41
CA GLY A 305 20.62 -5.94 -8.21
C GLY A 305 20.31 -6.70 -9.50
N SER A 306 21.09 -6.42 -10.54
CA SER A 306 21.05 -7.19 -11.80
C SER A 306 22.20 -8.18 -11.83
N HIS A 307 21.90 -9.44 -12.14
CA HIS A 307 22.91 -10.51 -12.30
C HIS A 307 23.32 -10.76 -13.76
N TRP A 308 22.99 -9.83 -14.66
CA TRP A 308 23.51 -9.83 -16.02
C TRP A 308 25.02 -9.54 -16.02
N SER A 309 25.78 -10.37 -16.72
CA SER A 309 27.23 -10.34 -16.84
C SER A 309 27.69 -10.46 -18.31
N GLY A 310 29.01 -10.46 -18.50
CA GLY A 310 29.67 -10.46 -19.82
C GLY A 310 29.90 -9.05 -20.38
N GLN A 311 30.80 -8.92 -21.35
CA GLN A 311 31.21 -7.62 -21.94
C GLN A 311 30.03 -6.79 -22.48
N ASN A 312 28.94 -7.46 -22.89
CA ASN A 312 27.74 -6.81 -23.42
C ASN A 312 26.58 -6.74 -22.40
N GLY A 313 26.73 -7.30 -21.19
CA GLY A 313 25.66 -7.35 -20.18
C GLY A 313 24.42 -8.14 -20.61
N HIS A 314 24.60 -9.15 -21.47
CA HIS A 314 23.51 -9.94 -22.06
C HIS A 314 23.54 -11.42 -21.67
N THR A 315 24.45 -11.81 -20.78
CA THR A 315 24.52 -13.18 -20.31
C THR A 315 24.09 -13.22 -18.85
N CYS A 316 23.11 -14.05 -18.51
CA CYS A 316 22.77 -14.34 -17.12
C CYS A 316 22.78 -15.86 -16.97
N ASN A 317 23.78 -16.39 -16.28
CA ASN A 317 23.84 -17.83 -16.00
C ASN A 317 22.85 -18.15 -14.88
N VAL A 318 22.11 -19.25 -15.03
CA VAL A 318 21.20 -19.74 -13.98
C VAL A 318 22.06 -20.31 -12.85
N THR A 319 22.24 -19.55 -11.77
CA THR A 319 22.97 -19.99 -10.58
C THR A 319 22.08 -20.86 -9.70
N GLN A 320 22.69 -21.88 -9.08
CA GLN A 320 21.99 -22.81 -8.19
C GLN A 320 22.10 -22.42 -6.71
N ASN A 321 23.13 -21.65 -6.35
CA ASN A 321 23.39 -21.21 -4.98
C ASN A 321 23.55 -19.68 -4.96
N PRO A 322 23.17 -19.02 -3.84
CA PRO A 322 23.53 -17.63 -3.59
C PRO A 322 25.05 -17.45 -3.63
N LEU A 323 25.48 -16.23 -3.92
CA LEU A 323 26.89 -15.86 -3.81
C LEU A 323 27.34 -15.96 -2.35
N VAL A 324 28.47 -16.64 -2.11
CA VAL A 324 29.11 -16.71 -0.80
C VAL A 324 29.91 -15.42 -0.62
N GLN A 325 29.37 -14.45 0.11
CA GLN A 325 29.94 -13.10 0.17
C GLN A 325 31.32 -13.07 0.84
N SER A 326 32.30 -12.48 0.16
CA SER A 326 33.44 -11.81 0.80
C SER A 326 33.15 -10.31 0.94
N LYS A 327 33.62 -9.65 2.01
CA LYS A 327 33.43 -8.19 2.23
C LYS A 327 33.94 -7.33 1.07
N SER A 328 34.89 -7.82 0.27
CA SER A 328 35.43 -7.15 -0.92
C SER A 328 34.48 -7.15 -2.13
N GLU A 329 33.57 -8.13 -2.25
CA GLU A 329 32.60 -8.18 -3.35
C GLU A 329 31.40 -7.25 -3.11
N TYR A 330 31.17 -6.82 -1.87
CA TYR A 330 30.06 -5.93 -1.51
C TYR A 330 30.12 -4.57 -2.22
N SER A 331 31.34 -4.08 -2.54
CA SER A 331 31.50 -2.83 -3.30
C SER A 331 31.12 -2.96 -4.78
N GLU A 332 31.21 -4.16 -5.36
CA GLU A 332 30.91 -4.39 -6.78
C GLU A 332 29.40 -4.34 -7.07
N TYR A 333 28.58 -4.70 -6.08
CA TYR A 333 27.11 -4.69 -6.19
C TYR A 333 26.45 -3.45 -5.59
N ARG A 334 27.24 -2.44 -5.18
CA ARG A 334 26.70 -1.20 -4.61
C ARG A 334 25.99 -0.37 -5.69
N SER A 335 24.69 -0.18 -5.52
CA SER A 335 23.87 0.62 -6.44
C SER A 335 23.81 2.08 -6.00
N GLN A 336 24.26 3.00 -6.87
CA GLN A 336 24.07 4.45 -6.67
C GLN A 336 22.58 4.81 -6.50
N PHE A 337 21.67 4.06 -7.12
CA PHE A 337 20.23 4.26 -6.90
C PHE A 337 19.84 3.95 -5.45
N SER A 338 20.35 2.85 -4.86
CA SER A 338 20.11 2.52 -3.45
C SER A 338 20.68 3.57 -2.51
N ASP A 339 21.86 4.11 -2.81
CA ASP A 339 22.45 5.20 -2.02
C ASP A 339 21.56 6.45 -2.04
N ILE A 340 21.09 6.87 -3.22
CA ILE A 340 20.19 8.03 -3.34
C ILE A 340 18.86 7.77 -2.63
N ILE A 341 18.27 6.56 -2.75
CA ILE A 341 17.03 6.21 -2.03
C ILE A 341 17.23 6.37 -0.52
N LYS A 342 18.31 5.79 0.03
CA LYS A 342 18.63 5.88 1.46
C LYS A 342 18.84 7.31 1.90
N GLU A 343 19.59 8.10 1.14
CA GLU A 343 19.83 9.52 1.42
C GLU A 343 18.52 10.31 1.46
N VAL A 344 17.67 10.17 0.44
CA VAL A 344 16.38 10.88 0.38
C VAL A 344 15.48 10.46 1.54
N VAL A 345 15.31 9.15 1.77
CA VAL A 345 14.41 8.65 2.81
C VAL A 345 14.89 9.02 4.22
N ASN A 346 16.19 8.96 4.50
CA ASN A 346 16.73 9.34 5.81
C ASN A 346 16.53 10.83 6.12
N ASN A 347 16.38 11.67 5.09
CA ASN A 347 16.12 13.09 5.22
C ASN A 347 14.62 13.43 5.32
N MET A 348 13.72 12.45 5.20
CA MET A 348 12.28 12.69 5.26
C MET A 348 11.76 12.79 6.70
N SER A 349 10.75 13.63 6.88
CA SER A 349 9.89 13.67 8.06
C SER A 349 8.45 13.71 7.59
N PRO A 350 7.70 12.59 7.64
CA PRO A 350 7.76 11.49 8.61
C PRO A 350 8.61 10.28 8.19
N LEU A 351 8.89 9.37 9.14
CA LEU A 351 9.71 8.16 8.92
C LEU A 351 9.11 7.27 7.82
N VAL A 352 9.85 7.11 6.73
CA VAL A 352 9.59 6.10 5.69
C VAL A 352 10.52 4.92 5.91
N LEU A 353 9.97 3.71 5.86
CA LEU A 353 10.78 2.50 6.03
C LEU A 353 11.37 2.08 4.67
N THR A 354 12.70 2.11 4.54
CA THR A 354 13.37 1.48 3.40
C THR A 354 13.49 -0.01 3.62
N TRP A 355 13.24 -0.83 2.59
CA TRP A 355 13.50 -2.27 2.64
C TRP A 355 14.40 -2.68 1.47
N SER A 356 15.49 -3.39 1.77
CA SER A 356 16.37 -3.98 0.77
C SER A 356 16.12 -5.49 0.65
N PRO A 357 15.86 -6.00 -0.57
CA PRO A 357 15.78 -7.44 -0.83
C PRO A 357 17.13 -8.15 -0.68
#